data_AF-A0A381TJ60-F1
#
_entry.id   AF-A0A381TJ60-F1
#
_cell.length_a   1.000
_cell.length_b   1.000
_cell.length_c   1.000
_cell.angle_alpha   90.00
_cell.angle_beta   90.00
_cell.angle_gamma   90.00
#
_symmetry.space_group_name_H-M   'P 1'
#
loop_
_entity.id
_entity.type
_entity.pdbx_description
1 polymer ?
#
loop_
_entity_poly.entity_id
_entity_poly.type
_entity_poly.pdbx_seq_one_letter_code
_entity_poly.pdbx_strand_id
1 'polypeptide(L)'
;MEDVTKFLDAQSGVVTELAGMIGFAVAVTGEDEITIIGLYESSQNARDASDKVQEIFAGMAPFVASPPDRGVYSGAWFPAK
;
A
#
# COMPACT_ATOMS: atom_id res chain seq x y z
N MET A 1 5.37 -16.05 2.14
CA MET A 1 5.50 -14.69 2.71
C MET A 1 6.83 -14.00 2.42
N GLU A 2 7.99 -14.65 2.51
CA GLU A 2 9.28 -13.97 2.29
C GLU A 2 9.42 -13.25 0.94
N ASP A 3 8.95 -13.87 -0.15
CA ASP A 3 9.01 -13.25 -1.48
C ASP A 3 8.07 -12.05 -1.63
N VAL A 4 6.92 -12.09 -0.95
CA VAL A 4 5.96 -10.99 -0.92
C VAL A 4 6.54 -9.80 -0.16
N THR A 5 7.14 -10.02 1.01
CA THR A 5 7.75 -8.92 1.78
C THR A 5 8.95 -8.30 1.05
N LYS A 6 9.77 -9.11 0.36
CA LYS A 6 10.85 -8.60 -0.51
C LYS A 6 10.33 -7.75 -1.67
N PHE A 7 9.25 -8.19 -2.33
CA PHE A 7 8.62 -7.40 -3.39
C PHE A 7 8.13 -6.05 -2.85
N LEU A 8 7.43 -6.06 -1.71
CA LEU A 8 6.90 -4.85 -1.09
C LEU A 8 8.01 -3.89 -0.63
N ASP A 9 9.10 -4.42 -0.08
CA ASP A 9 10.28 -3.64 0.29
C ASP A 9 10.91 -2.96 -0.93
N ALA A 10 11.05 -3.67 -2.05
CA ALA A 10 11.56 -3.11 -3.29
C ALA A 10 10.66 -2.01 -3.89
N GLN A 11 9.34 -2.10 -3.71
CA GLN A 11 8.39 -1.07 -4.16
C GLN A 11 8.24 0.09 -3.16
N SER A 12 8.68 -0.08 -1.91
CA SER A 12 8.45 0.89 -0.83
C SER A 12 8.96 2.29 -1.18
N GLY A 13 10.17 2.39 -1.76
CA GLY A 13 10.76 3.66 -2.19
C GLY A 13 9.89 4.39 -3.22
N VAL A 14 9.42 3.68 -4.25
CA VAL A 14 8.56 4.24 -5.30
C VAL A 14 7.24 4.73 -4.73
N VAL A 15 6.65 3.96 -3.80
CA VAL A 15 5.36 4.30 -3.18
C VAL A 15 5.50 5.52 -2.27
N THR A 16 6.58 5.62 -1.49
CA THR A 16 6.82 6.74 -0.58
C THR A 16 7.07 8.07 -1.29
N GLU A 17 7.38 8.06 -2.59
CA GLU A 17 7.56 9.25 -3.41
C GLU A 17 6.26 9.75 -4.08
N LEU A 18 5.15 9.03 -3.91
CA LEU A 18 3.86 9.46 -4.47
C LEU A 18 3.40 10.78 -3.84
N ALA A 19 2.82 11.66 -4.67
CA ALA A 19 2.39 12.98 -4.25
C ALA A 19 1.42 12.93 -3.06
N GLY A 20 1.77 13.64 -1.99
CA GLY A 20 0.99 13.71 -0.76
C GLY A 20 1.04 12.43 0.09
N MET A 21 1.90 11.46 -0.20
CA MET A 21 2.12 10.31 0.70
C MET A 21 2.88 10.76 1.95
N ILE A 22 2.36 10.40 3.13
CA ILE A 22 2.95 10.71 4.44
C ILE A 22 3.36 9.46 5.22
N GLY A 23 3.00 8.27 4.71
CA GLY A 23 3.37 7.01 5.33
C GLY A 23 2.93 5.81 4.50
N PHE A 24 3.69 4.73 4.62
CA PHE A 24 3.44 3.45 4.01
C PHE A 24 3.65 2.37 5.06
N ALA A 25 2.69 1.47 5.19
CA ALA A 25 2.78 0.34 6.10
C ALA A 25 2.22 -0.93 5.46
N VAL A 26 2.74 -2.06 5.91
CA VAL A 26 2.26 -3.39 5.54
C VAL A 26 1.96 -4.12 6.84
N ALA A 27 0.74 -4.64 6.96
CA ALA A 27 0.31 -5.44 8.09
C ALA A 27 0.04 -6.89 7.63
N VAL A 28 0.45 -7.87 8.43
CA VAL A 28 -0.03 -9.25 8.30
C VAL A 28 -1.34 -9.33 9.06
N THR A 29 -2.46 -9.53 8.35
CA THR A 29 -3.81 -9.49 8.91
C THR A 29 -4.46 -10.88 9.06
N GLY A 30 -3.81 -11.91 8.55
CA GLY A 30 -4.22 -13.31 8.67
C GLY A 30 -3.05 -14.27 8.39
N GLU A 31 -3.32 -15.58 8.36
CA GLU A 31 -2.30 -16.62 8.14
C GLU A 31 -1.59 -16.46 6.78
N ASP A 32 -2.33 -16.07 5.74
CA ASP A 32 -1.83 -15.79 4.39
C ASP A 32 -2.39 -14.48 3.83
N GLU A 33 -2.69 -13.53 4.72
CA GLU A 33 -3.31 -12.25 4.35
C GLU A 33 -2.43 -11.09 4.76
N ILE A 34 -2.25 -10.16 3.83
CA ILE A 34 -1.61 -8.87 4.10
C ILE A 34 -2.55 -7.73 3.75
N THR A 35 -2.39 -6.63 4.48
CA THR A 35 -3.02 -5.35 4.19
C THR A 35 -1.94 -4.29 3.97
N ILE A 36 -2.01 -3.62 2.82
CA ILE A 36 -1.16 -2.47 2.50
C ILE A 36 -1.91 -1.20 2.88
N ILE A 37 -1.26 -0.33 3.66
CA ILE A 37 -1.81 0.92 4.16
C ILE A 37 -0.98 2.07 3.62
N GLY A 38 -1.56 2.82 2.68
CA GLY A 38 -1.02 4.09 2.20
C GLY A 38 -1.69 5.26 2.94
N LEU A 39 -0.87 6.11 3.55
CA LEU A 39 -1.32 7.29 4.28
C LEU A 39 -1.01 8.52 3.44
N TYR A 40 -2.03 9.37 3.27
CA TYR A 40 -1.92 10.56 2.43
C TYR A 40 -2.40 11.81 3.18
N GLU A 41 -1.89 12.97 2.78
CA GLU A 41 -2.28 14.30 3.31
C GLU A 41 -3.79 14.56 3.16
N SER A 42 -4.40 14.02 2.11
CA SER A 42 -5.85 14.08 1.90
C SER A 42 -6.40 12.85 1.20
N SER A 43 -7.71 12.62 1.34
CA SER A 43 -8.39 11.59 0.57
C SER A 43 -8.39 11.86 -0.94
N GLN A 44 -8.17 13.11 -1.37
CA GLN A 44 -8.02 13.42 -2.79
C GLN A 44 -6.67 12.91 -3.31
N ASN A 45 -5.57 13.14 -2.57
CA ASN A 45 -4.25 12.60 -2.93
C ASN A 45 -4.29 11.07 -3.04
N ALA A 46 -4.97 10.38 -2.13
CA ALA A 46 -5.12 8.92 -2.18
C ALA A 46 -5.89 8.44 -3.42
N ARG A 47 -6.92 9.17 -3.85
CA ARG A 47 -7.68 8.87 -5.07
C ARG A 47 -6.85 9.12 -6.31
N ASP A 48 -6.16 10.26 -6.38
CA ASP A 48 -5.32 10.63 -7.53
C ASP A 48 -4.16 9.65 -7.72
N ALA A 49 -3.60 9.12 -6.62
CA ALA A 49 -2.55 8.11 -6.66
C ALA A 49 -3.06 6.70 -7.03
N SER A 50 -4.38 6.50 -7.19
CA SER A 50 -4.94 5.15 -7.19
C SER A 50 -4.47 4.29 -8.35
N ASP A 51 -4.50 4.82 -9.57
CA ASP A 51 -4.06 4.11 -10.76
C ASP A 51 -2.57 3.77 -10.69
N LYS A 52 -1.75 4.70 -10.18
CA LYS A 52 -0.31 4.49 -10.07
C LYS A 52 0.04 3.41 -9.05
N VAL A 53 -0.65 3.40 -7.90
CA VAL A 53 -0.50 2.34 -6.89
C VAL A 53 -0.89 0.99 -7.48
N GLN A 54 -1.95 0.92 -8.30
CA GLN A 54 -2.34 -0.32 -8.95
C GLN A 54 -1.28 -0.81 -9.95
N GLU A 55 -0.66 0.10 -10.70
CA GLU A 55 0.45 -0.22 -11.61
C GLU A 55 1.68 -0.75 -10.84
N ILE A 56 2.08 -0.08 -9.76
CA ILE A 56 3.21 -0.48 -8.90
C ILE A 56 3.00 -1.89 -8.35
N PHE A 57 1.80 -2.17 -7.83
CA PHE A 57 1.48 -3.48 -7.24
C PHE A 57 0.95 -4.50 -8.25
N ALA A 58 0.90 -4.21 -9.56
CA ALA A 58 0.47 -5.19 -10.56
C ALA A 58 1.37 -6.45 -10.56
N GLY A 59 2.65 -6.29 -10.23
CA GLY A 59 3.59 -7.39 -10.05
C GLY A 59 3.23 -8.35 -8.90
N MET A 60 2.25 -8.00 -8.06
CA MET A 60 1.74 -8.89 -7.02
C MET A 60 0.83 -10.00 -7.51
N ALA A 61 0.30 -9.90 -8.75
CA ALA A 61 -0.67 -10.85 -9.28
C ALA A 61 -0.28 -12.34 -9.12
N PRO A 62 1.00 -12.76 -9.30
CA PRO A 62 1.40 -14.16 -9.11
C PRO A 62 1.37 -14.64 -7.66
N PHE A 63 1.34 -13.72 -6.68
CA PHE A 63 1.43 -14.04 -5.26
C PHE A 63 0.08 -14.01 -4.54
N VAL A 64 -1.00 -13.59 -5.21
CA VAL A 64 -2.33 -13.42 -4.59
C VAL A 64 -3.35 -14.34 -5.23
N ALA A 65 -4.26 -14.89 -4.42
CA ALA A 65 -5.32 -15.78 -4.91
C ALA A 65 -6.44 -15.02 -5.64
N SER A 66 -6.59 -13.72 -5.39
CA SER A 66 -7.58 -12.85 -6.00
C SER A 66 -7.08 -11.40 -6.05
N PRO A 67 -7.72 -10.52 -6.84
CA PRO A 67 -7.49 -9.08 -6.71
C PRO A 67 -7.73 -8.61 -5.26
N PRO A 68 -6.98 -7.61 -4.78
CA PRO A 68 -7.16 -7.09 -3.44
C PRO A 68 -8.48 -6.31 -3.33
N ASP A 69 -9.09 -6.34 -2.15
CA ASP A 69 -10.09 -5.34 -1.78
C ASP A 69 -9.39 -4.00 -1.52
N ARG A 70 -9.96 -2.91 -2.05
CA ARG A 70 -9.35 -1.59 -2.03
C ARG A 70 -10.38 -0.50 -1.78
N GLY A 71 -10.05 0.39 -0.85
CA GLY A 71 -10.83 1.59 -0.59
C GLY A 71 -9.99 2.77 -0.11
N VAL A 72 -10.61 3.96 -0.13
CA VAL A 72 -10.06 5.19 0.46
C VAL A 72 -10.95 5.58 1.63
N TYR A 73 -10.36 5.61 2.82
CA TYR A 73 -11.06 5.86 4.07
C TYR A 73 -10.45 7.06 4.79
N SER A 74 -11.28 7.86 5.45
CA SER A 74 -10.80 8.94 6.32
C SER A 74 -10.27 8.36 7.64
N GLY A 75 -9.18 8.91 8.14
CA GLY A 75 -8.54 8.47 9.39
C GLY A 75 -7.52 9.47 9.90
N ALA A 76 -6.88 9.14 11.02
CA ALA A 76 -5.80 9.92 11.61
C ALA A 76 -4.50 9.10 11.64
N TRP A 77 -3.38 9.73 11.31
CA TRP A 77 -2.05 9.14 11.41
C TRP A 77 -1.31 9.70 12.61
N PHE A 78 -0.73 8.81 13.42
CA PHE A 78 0.05 9.16 14.60
C PHE A 78 1.46 8.58 14.44
N PRO A 79 2.43 9.35 13.91
CA PRO A 79 3.79 8.86 13.74
C PRO A 79 4.44 8.55 15.10
N ALA A 80 5.34 7.57 15.12
CA ALA A 80 6.19 7.33 16.29
C ALA A 80 7.06 8.57 16.59
N LYS A 81 7.37 8.79 17.86
CA LYS A 81 8.24 9.89 18.31
C LYS A 81 9.71 9.60 18.04
#